data_AF-A0A399RG19-F1
#
_entry.id   AF-A0A399RG19-F1
#
_cell.length_a   1.000
_cell.length_b   1.000
_cell.length_c   1.000
_cell.angle_alpha   90.00
_cell.angle_beta   90.00
_cell.angle_gamma   90.00
#
_symmetry.space_group_name_H-M   'P 1'
#
loop_
_entity.id
_entity.type
_entity.pdbx_description
1 polymer ?
#
loop_
_entity_poly.entity_id
_entity_poly.type
_entity_poly.pdbx_seq_one_letter_code
_entity_poly.pdbx_strand_id
1 'polypeptide(L)' 'MLRAAALMGIAPAQFWKLSLLEWRALTTPSGPSLPRREFDLMMKTRPDERTEANG' A
#
# COMPACT_ATOMS: atom_id res chain seq x y z
N MET A 1 1.15 5.14 -1.31
CA MET A 1 1.68 5.79 -0.09
C MET A 1 2.22 7.19 -0.33
N LEU A 2 3.10 7.43 -1.31
CA LEU A 2 3.62 8.78 -1.59
C LEU A 2 2.52 9.83 -1.85
N ARG A 3 1.47 9.48 -2.62
CA ARG A 3 0.30 10.36 -2.83
C ARG A 3 -0.44 10.68 -1.53
N ALA A 4 -0.58 9.70 -0.62
CA ALA A 4 -1.23 9.91 0.68
C ALA A 4 -0.37 10.81 1.59
N ALA A 5 0.95 10.60 1.59
CA ALA A 5 1.90 11.46 2.31
C ALA A 5 1.86 12.90 1.78
N ALA A 6 1.75 13.09 0.46
CA ALA A 6 1.57 14.41 -0.14
C ALA A 6 0.25 15.09 0.29
N LEU A 7 -0.85 14.33 0.39
CA LEU A 7 -2.12 14.82 0.93
C LEU A 7 -2.03 15.22 2.42
N MET A 8 -1.09 14.64 3.16
CA MET A 8 -0.75 15.01 4.54
C MET A 8 0.29 16.13 4.64
N GLY A 9 0.72 16.72 3.51
CA GLY A 9 1.73 17.79 3.47
C GLY A 9 3.18 17.33 3.61
N ILE A 10 3.43 16.01 3.56
CA ILE A 10 4.79 15.45 3.65
C ILE A 10 5.43 15.52 2.26
N ALA A 11 6.45 16.37 2.12
CA ALA A 11 7.21 16.47 0.88
C ALA A 11 7.94 15.14 0.55
N PRO A 12 8.14 14.78 -0.73
CA PRO A 12 8.79 13.53 -1.12
C PRO A 12 10.17 13.31 -0.47
N ALA A 13 10.99 14.35 -0.35
CA ALA A 13 12.30 14.26 0.27
C ALA A 13 12.24 13.98 1.79
N GLN A 14 11.18 14.44 2.46
CA GLN A 14 10.96 14.19 3.90
C GLN A 14 10.37 12.80 4.12
N PHE A 15 9.50 12.36 3.23
CA PHE A 15 8.93 11.01 3.23
C PHE A 15 10.01 9.91 3.23
N TRP A 16 11.07 10.10 2.44
CA TRP A 16 12.19 9.15 2.40
C TRP A 16 13.13 9.22 3.61
N LYS A 17 13.02 10.27 4.44
CA LYS A 17 13.82 10.44 5.67
C LYS A 17 13.12 9.95 6.93
N LEU A 18 11.86 9.54 6.83
CA LEU A 18 11.09 9.02 7.95
C LEU A 18 11.78 7.80 8.56
N SER A 19 11.82 7.75 9.88
CA SER A 19 12.23 6.58 10.65
C SER A 19 11.23 5.44 10.53
N LEU A 20 11.65 4.22 10.88
CA LEU A 20 10.77 3.05 10.85
C LEU A 20 9.53 3.21 11.76
N LEU A 21 9.66 3.93 12.88
CA LEU A 21 8.55 4.21 13.80
C LEU A 21 7.51 5.12 13.16
N GLU A 22 7.94 6.20 12.53
CA GLU A 22 7.05 7.14 11.83
C GLU A 22 6.35 6.47 10.65
N TRP A 23 7.06 5.62 9.91
CA TRP A 23 6.48 4.79 8.85
C TRP A 23 5.39 3.86 9.37
N ARG A 24 5.61 3.20 10.52
CA ARG A 24 4.59 2.36 11.14
C ARG A 24 3.38 3.18 11.56
N ALA A 25 3.57 4.37 12.13
CA ALA A 25 2.45 5.24 12.48
C ALA A 25 1.61 5.61 11.25
N LEU A 26 2.23 5.95 10.12
CA LEU A 26 1.52 6.30 8.88
C LEU A 26 0.78 5.11 8.23
N THR A 27 1.29 3.90 8.43
CA THR A 27 0.74 2.67 7.83
C THR A 27 -0.14 1.88 8.78
N THR A 28 -0.31 2.35 10.03
CA THR A 28 -1.12 1.64 11.02
C THR A 28 -2.57 1.60 10.51
N PRO A 29 -3.13 0.41 10.27
CA PRO A 29 -4.48 0.30 9.74
C PRO A 29 -5.48 0.83 10.77
N SER A 30 -6.30 1.80 10.35
CA SER A 30 -7.40 2.34 11.15
C SER A 30 -8.62 1.39 11.20
N GLY A 31 -8.55 0.23 10.56
CA GLY A 31 -9.68 -0.69 10.40
C GLY A 31 -9.26 -2.15 10.49
N PRO A 32 -10.24 -3.08 10.47
CA PRO A 32 -9.98 -4.50 10.54
C PRO A 32 -9.04 -4.93 9.41
N SER A 33 -7.99 -5.67 9.77
CA SER A 33 -7.08 -6.28 8.80
C SER A 33 -7.83 -7.35 8.01
N LEU A 34 -7.63 -7.41 6.69
CA LEU A 34 -8.21 -8.44 5.84
C LEU A 34 -7.65 -9.82 6.25
N PRO A 35 -8.49 -10.79 6.67
CA PRO A 35 -8.03 -12.12 7.04
C PRO A 35 -7.31 -12.80 5.88
N ARG A 36 -6.29 -13.61 6.19
CA ARG A 36 -5.45 -14.25 5.18
C ARG A 36 -6.25 -15.06 4.15
N ARG A 37 -7.28 -15.78 4.61
CA ARG A 37 -8.17 -16.58 3.77
C ARG A 37 -8.94 -15.73 2.75
N GLU A 38 -9.42 -14.55 3.18
CA GLU A 38 -10.16 -13.64 2.32
C GLU A 38 -9.23 -12.98 1.29
N PHE A 39 -8.01 -12.65 1.71
CA PHE A 39 -6.97 -12.18 0.79
C PHE A 39 -6.64 -13.22 -0.29
N ASP A 40 -6.44 -14.49 0.09
CA ASP A 40 -6.14 -15.57 -0.86
C ASP A 40 -7.31 -15.80 -1.84
N LEU A 41 -8.56 -15.64 -1.39
CA LEU A 41 -9.74 -15.71 -2.26
C LEU A 41 -9.80 -14.51 -3.22
N MET A 42 -9.47 -13.30 -2.74
CA MET A 42 -9.42 -12.10 -3.57
C MET A 42 -8.38 -12.24 -4.68
N MET A 43 -7.18 -12.71 -4.38
CA MET A 43 -6.12 -12.95 -5.38
C MET A 43 -6.54 -13.94 -6.47
N LYS A 44 -7.32 -14.98 -6.11
CA LYS A 44 -7.81 -15.98 -7.07
C LYS A 44 -8.94 -15.44 -7.95
N THR A 45 -9.78 -14.57 -7.40
CA THR A 45 -10.99 -14.06 -8.09
C THR A 45 -10.72 -12.80 -8.92
N ARG A 46 -9.63 -12.07 -8.62
CA ARG A 46 -9.16 -10.94 -9.41
C ARG A 46 -7.66 -11.08 -9.67
N PRO A 47 -7.25 -12.01 -10.54
CA PRO A 47 -5.89 -12.02 -11.01
C PRO A 47 -5.63 -10.71 -11.75
N ASP A 48 -4.53 -10.02 -11.44
CA ASP A 48 -4.07 -8.92 -12.28
C ASP A 48 -3.89 -9.48 -13.69
N GLU A 49 -4.52 -8.84 -14.68
CA GLU A 49 -4.26 -9.15 -16.07
C GLU A 49 -2.78 -8.89 -16.30
N ARG A 50 -1.98 -9.96 -16.37
CA ARG A 50 -0.65 -9.88 -16.91
C ARG A 50 -0.86 -9.41 -18.34
N THR A 51 -0.66 -8.12 -18.60
CA THR A 51 -0.56 -7.60 -19.95
C THR A 51 0.67 -8.26 -20.54
N GLU A 52 0.47 -9.41 -21.16
CA GLU A 52 1.45 -10.04 -22.01
C GLU A 52 1.50 -9.13 -23.23
N ALA A 53 2.38 -8.13 -23.16
CA ALA A 53 2.81 -7.37 -24.32
C ALA A 53 3.56 -8.33 -25.25
N ASN A 54 2.80 -9.03 -26.09
CA ASN A 54 3.31 -9.71 -27.27
C ASN A 54 2.54 -9.18 -28.47
N GLY A 55 3.27 -8.50 -29.36
CA GLY A 55 2.81 -7.81 -30.55
C GLY A 55 3.90 -6.92 -31.08
#